data_AF-A0A9Q3CCD3-F1
#
_entry.id   AF-A0A9Q3CCD3-F1
#
_cell.length_a   1.000
_cell.length_b   1.000
_cell.length_c   1.000
_cell.angle_alpha   90.00
_cell.angle_beta   90.00
_cell.angle_gamma   90.00
#
_symmetry.space_group_name_H-M   'P 1'
#
loop_
_entity.id
_entity.type
_entity.pdbx_description
1 polymer ?
#
loop_
_entity_poly.entity_id
_entity_poly.type
_entity_poly.pdbx_seq_one_letter_code
_entity_poly.pdbx_strand_id
1 'polypeptide(L)'
;MDHQILAAKYKSVLNKVRPVNEPMPQDLNPPLERPPLSRDPYETPLLPNPPIFQETFKVTHERLQAVNFGPPGWLSNQEINLLKDFVNFREKEIALCEEERGLLKHSCGKTYKIPVIPHEPWQKKPIPILKSILPQFTELIRERIRTGLYEQSTSSYTSPILWVSK
;
A
#
# COMPACT_ATOMS: atom_id res chain seq x y z
N MET A 1 -37.15 -27.04 19.32
CA MET A 1 -36.47 -25.73 19.37
C MET A 1 -35.92 -25.49 17.98
N ASP A 2 -36.66 -24.73 17.18
CA ASP A 2 -36.33 -24.52 15.77
C ASP A 2 -35.18 -23.52 15.65
N HIS A 3 -34.06 -23.99 15.11
CA HIS A 3 -32.98 -23.13 14.67
C HIS A 3 -33.46 -22.30 13.48
N GLN A 4 -33.85 -21.06 13.74
CA GLN A 4 -34.16 -20.09 12.70
C GLN A 4 -32.87 -19.75 11.95
N ILE A 5 -32.67 -20.38 10.79
CA ILE A 5 -31.59 -20.05 9.86
C ILE A 5 -31.86 -18.61 9.39
N LEU A 6 -31.14 -17.64 9.95
CA LEU A 6 -31.08 -16.25 9.47
C LEU A 6 -30.30 -16.22 8.14
N ALA A 7 -30.86 -16.81 7.09
CA ALA A 7 -30.41 -16.56 5.74
C ALA A 7 -30.80 -15.12 5.38
N ALA A 8 -29.80 -14.25 5.16
CA ALA A 8 -30.04 -12.89 4.72
C ALA A 8 -30.80 -12.92 3.39
N LYS A 9 -32.08 -12.52 3.41
CA LYS A 9 -32.94 -12.46 2.22
C LYS A 9 -32.24 -11.60 1.16
N TYR A 10 -31.96 -12.18 0.00
CA TYR A 10 -31.36 -11.46 -1.13
C TYR A 10 -32.22 -10.23 -1.45
N LYS A 11 -31.60 -9.05 -1.60
CA LYS A 11 -32.33 -7.81 -1.92
C LYS A 11 -33.05 -8.03 -3.25
N SER A 12 -34.37 -7.80 -3.26
CA SER A 12 -35.16 -7.89 -4.48
C SER A 12 -34.62 -6.92 -5.53
N VAL A 13 -34.78 -7.26 -6.82
CA VAL A 13 -34.32 -6.41 -7.94
C VAL A 13 -34.91 -5.00 -7.85
N LEU A 14 -36.15 -4.87 -7.38
CA LEU A 14 -36.83 -3.59 -7.17
C LEU A 14 -36.15 -2.72 -6.09
N ASN A 15 -35.58 -3.33 -5.05
CA ASN A 15 -34.94 -2.63 -3.93
C ASN A 15 -33.43 -2.42 -4.14
N LYS A 16 -32.90 -2.84 -5.29
CA LYS A 16 -31.47 -2.69 -5.60
C LYS A 16 -31.23 -1.28 -6.10
N VAL A 17 -30.49 -0.49 -5.32
CA VAL A 17 -29.99 0.81 -5.76
C VAL A 17 -29.06 0.57 -6.96
N ARG A 18 -29.41 1.16 -8.10
CA ARG A 18 -28.60 1.10 -9.31
C ARG A 18 -27.65 2.29 -9.34
N PRO A 19 -26.42 2.12 -9.84
CA PRO A 19 -25.54 3.26 -10.05
C PRO A 19 -26.18 4.22 -11.05
N VAL A 20 -25.99 5.53 -10.81
CA VAL A 20 -26.42 6.56 -11.75
C VAL A 20 -25.44 6.55 -12.93
N ASN A 21 -25.96 6.54 -14.14
CA ASN A 21 -25.16 6.53 -15.36
C ASN A 21 -24.76 7.98 -15.75
N GLU A 22 -23.92 8.60 -14.91
CA GLU A 22 -23.34 9.92 -15.18
C GLU A 22 -21.96 9.79 -15.83
N PRO A 23 -21.60 10.65 -16.81
CA PRO A 23 -20.27 10.65 -17.38
C PRO A 23 -19.22 11.11 -16.36
N MET A 24 -18.05 10.48 -16.38
CA MET A 24 -16.93 10.87 -15.51
C MET A 24 -16.39 12.24 -15.95
N PRO A 25 -16.32 13.24 -15.04
CA PRO A 25 -15.68 14.52 -15.35
C PRO A 25 -14.19 14.33 -15.65
N GLN A 26 -13.75 14.66 -16.87
CA GLN A 26 -12.37 14.40 -17.32
C GLN A 26 -11.35 15.37 -16.71
N ASP A 27 -11.76 16.61 -16.43
CA ASP A 27 -10.85 17.67 -15.98
C ASP A 27 -10.54 17.62 -14.47
N LEU A 28 -11.13 16.67 -13.74
CA LEU A 28 -11.05 16.64 -12.28
C LEU A 28 -9.71 16.09 -11.78
N ASN A 29 -9.17 15.09 -12.47
CA ASN A 29 -8.00 14.33 -12.08
C ASN A 29 -7.02 14.23 -13.25
N PRO A 30 -6.04 15.14 -13.35
CA PRO A 30 -5.04 15.06 -14.41
C PRO A 30 -4.22 13.77 -14.29
N PRO A 31 -3.68 13.26 -15.41
CA PRO A 31 -2.78 12.12 -15.38
C PRO A 31 -1.51 12.43 -14.58
N LEU A 32 -0.83 11.38 -14.13
CA LEU A 32 0.44 11.53 -13.44
C LEU A 32 1.49 12.14 -14.37
N GLU A 33 2.24 13.09 -13.83
CA GLU A 33 3.36 13.72 -14.50
C GLU A 33 4.65 12.96 -14.18
N ARG A 34 5.43 12.67 -15.21
CA ARG A 34 6.75 12.05 -15.02
C ARG A 34 7.70 13.10 -14.45
N PRO A 35 8.33 12.85 -13.29
CA PRO A 35 9.31 13.79 -12.77
C PRO A 35 10.50 13.88 -13.72
N PRO A 36 11.17 15.04 -13.81
CA PRO A 36 12.40 15.17 -14.58
C PRO A 36 13.44 14.19 -14.00
N LEU A 37 14.10 13.46 -14.89
CA LEU A 37 15.13 12.52 -14.50
C LEU A 37 16.40 13.31 -14.14
N SER A 38 16.92 13.09 -12.94
CA SER A 38 18.18 13.73 -12.50
C SER A 38 19.42 13.16 -13.19
N ARG A 39 19.29 12.01 -13.86
CA ARG A 39 20.34 11.27 -14.57
C ARG A 39 19.74 10.39 -15.66
N ASP A 40 20.58 9.83 -16.52
CA ASP A 40 20.17 8.76 -17.43
C ASP A 40 19.80 7.49 -16.62
N PRO A 41 18.58 6.94 -16.79
CA PRO A 41 18.15 5.73 -16.09
C PRO A 41 18.88 4.46 -16.55
N TYR A 42 19.41 4.43 -17.77
CA TYR A 42 20.12 3.28 -18.34
C TYR A 42 21.61 3.28 -17.98
N GLU A 43 22.18 4.44 -17.63
CA GLU A 43 23.55 4.53 -17.14
C GLU A 43 23.57 4.35 -15.62
N THR A 44 23.73 3.12 -15.14
CA THR A 44 23.99 2.84 -13.72
C THR A 44 25.50 2.62 -13.53
N PRO A 45 26.17 3.41 -12.68
CA PRO A 45 27.61 3.29 -12.47
C PRO A 45 27.92 2.05 -11.61
N LEU A 46 27.75 0.87 -12.21
CA LEU A 46 28.13 -0.40 -11.60
C LEU A 46 29.63 -0.59 -11.74
N LEU A 47 30.28 -1.00 -10.67
CA LEU A 47 31.69 -1.38 -10.71
C LEU A 47 31.79 -2.82 -11.25
N PRO A 48 32.66 -3.09 -12.25
CA PRO A 48 32.87 -4.45 -12.75
C PRO A 48 33.27 -5.43 -11.66
N ASN A 49 34.02 -4.96 -10.66
CA ASN A 49 34.41 -5.70 -9.48
C ASN A 49 33.88 -4.95 -8.24
N PRO A 50 32.66 -5.26 -7.77
CA PRO A 50 32.09 -4.61 -6.61
C PRO A 50 32.91 -4.94 -5.36
N PRO A 51 33.02 -4.00 -4.40
CA PRO A 51 33.66 -4.27 -3.12
C PRO A 51 32.89 -5.35 -2.35
N ILE A 52 33.54 -5.95 -1.34
CA ILE A 52 32.84 -6.81 -0.39
C ILE A 52 31.74 -5.98 0.28
N PHE A 53 30.54 -6.56 0.41
CA PHE A 53 29.40 -5.91 1.04
C PHE A 53 29.77 -5.30 2.39
N GLN A 54 29.45 -4.02 2.53
CA GLN A 54 29.55 -3.28 3.79
C GLN A 54 28.15 -2.87 4.21
N GLU A 55 27.84 -3.02 5.49
CA GLU A 55 26.58 -2.56 6.03
C GLU A 55 26.51 -1.04 5.94
N THR A 56 25.33 -0.55 5.55
CA THR A 56 24.99 0.87 5.60
C THR A 56 24.04 1.13 6.76
N PHE A 57 23.66 2.38 6.96
CA PHE A 57 22.66 2.72 7.97
C PHE A 57 21.33 1.98 7.75
N LYS A 58 20.94 1.76 6.49
CA LYS A 58 19.65 1.17 6.15
C LYS A 58 19.74 -0.31 5.77
N VAL A 59 20.81 -0.72 5.09
CA VAL A 59 20.99 -2.07 4.56
C VAL A 59 21.96 -2.84 5.46
N THR A 60 21.39 -3.62 6.39
CA THR A 60 22.12 -4.53 7.29
C THR A 60 22.05 -5.98 6.80
N HIS A 61 22.93 -6.85 7.30
CA HIS A 61 22.88 -8.27 6.94
C HIS A 61 21.52 -8.92 7.24
N GLU A 62 20.91 -8.59 8.38
CA GLU A 62 19.60 -9.10 8.80
C GLU A 62 18.51 -8.69 7.80
N ARG A 63 18.47 -7.41 7.42
CA ARG A 63 17.47 -6.91 6.47
C ARG A 63 17.67 -7.48 5.07
N LEU A 64 18.91 -7.76 4.68
CA LEU A 64 19.22 -8.40 3.40
C LEU A 64 18.68 -9.82 3.28
N GLN A 65 18.42 -10.52 4.40
CA GLN A 65 17.83 -11.86 4.38
C GLN A 65 16.37 -11.85 3.88
N ALA A 66 15.68 -10.71 3.98
CA ALA A 66 14.35 -10.54 3.40
C ALA A 66 14.38 -10.48 1.86
N VAL A 67 15.54 -10.17 1.27
CA VAL A 67 15.71 -10.10 -0.18
C VAL A 67 15.98 -11.50 -0.73
N ASN A 68 15.06 -11.99 -1.57
CA ASN A 68 15.25 -13.25 -2.27
C ASN A 68 16.06 -13.02 -3.56
N PHE A 69 17.31 -13.50 -3.58
CA PHE A 69 18.20 -13.43 -4.75
C PHE A 69 17.97 -14.55 -5.78
N GLY A 70 16.92 -15.35 -5.60
CA GLY A 70 16.60 -16.50 -6.43
C GLY A 70 17.06 -17.83 -5.82
N PRO A 71 16.82 -18.94 -6.53
CA PRO A 71 17.17 -20.27 -6.04
C PRO A 71 18.69 -20.50 -5.97
N PRO A 72 19.16 -21.47 -5.17
CA PRO A 72 20.58 -21.80 -5.08
C PRO A 72 21.19 -22.11 -6.46
N GLY A 73 22.33 -21.50 -6.76
CA GLY A 73 23.03 -21.68 -8.05
C GLY A 73 22.48 -20.85 -9.22
N TRP A 74 21.41 -20.06 -9.02
CA TRP A 74 20.91 -19.13 -10.03
C TRP A 74 21.89 -18.00 -10.32
N LEU A 75 22.51 -17.46 -9.27
CA LEU A 75 23.53 -16.42 -9.35
C LEU A 75 24.86 -16.97 -8.85
N SER A 76 25.94 -16.58 -9.51
CA SER A 76 27.29 -16.73 -9.01
C SER A 76 27.52 -15.84 -7.78
N ASN A 77 28.52 -16.18 -6.97
CA ASN A 77 28.87 -15.36 -5.80
C ASN A 77 29.24 -13.92 -6.18
N GLN A 78 29.79 -13.70 -7.39
CA GLN A 78 30.13 -12.37 -7.90
C GLN A 78 28.89 -11.56 -8.24
N GLU A 79 27.90 -12.18 -8.90
CA GLU A 79 26.62 -11.53 -9.23
C GLU A 79 25.82 -11.19 -7.97
N ILE A 80 25.83 -12.07 -6.97
CA ILE A 80 25.21 -11.79 -5.66
C ILE A 80 25.87 -10.56 -5.04
N ASN A 81 27.20 -10.49 -5.01
CA ASN A 81 27.90 -9.33 -4.46
C ASN A 81 27.60 -8.04 -5.23
N LEU A 82 27.48 -8.11 -6.55
CA LEU A 82 27.08 -6.98 -7.39
C LEU A 82 25.66 -6.48 -7.05
N LEU A 83 24.71 -7.39 -6.85
CA LEU A 83 23.35 -7.00 -6.45
C LEU A 83 23.32 -6.40 -5.04
N LYS A 84 24.11 -6.92 -4.10
CA LYS A 84 24.23 -6.34 -2.76
C LYS A 84 24.80 -4.92 -2.81
N ASP A 85 25.83 -4.70 -3.62
CA ASP A 85 26.40 -3.38 -3.85
C ASP A 85 25.39 -2.42 -4.50
N PHE A 86 24.61 -2.89 -5.47
CA PHE A 86 23.53 -2.12 -6.07
C PHE A 86 22.45 -1.72 -5.04
N VAL A 87 22.02 -2.66 -4.18
CA VAL A 87 21.04 -2.38 -3.12
C VAL A 87 21.57 -1.33 -2.15
N ASN A 88 22.86 -1.40 -1.77
CA ASN A 88 23.51 -0.37 -0.97
C ASN A 88 23.52 0.99 -1.68
N PHE A 89 23.95 1.01 -2.95
CA PHE A 89 23.99 2.22 -3.76
C PHE A 89 22.61 2.87 -3.92
N ARG A 90 21.55 2.06 -3.90
CA ARG A 90 20.14 2.48 -4.03
C ARG A 90 19.35 2.43 -2.73
N GLU A 91 20.01 2.40 -1.58
CA GLU A 91 19.34 2.20 -0.29
C GLU A 91 18.20 3.20 -0.05
N LYS A 92 18.33 4.45 -0.53
CA LYS A 92 17.33 5.51 -0.36
C LYS A 92 16.07 5.30 -1.20
N GLU A 93 16.18 4.56 -2.29
CA GLU A 93 15.09 4.35 -3.26
C GLU A 93 14.32 3.05 -3.00
N ILE A 94 14.89 2.13 -2.22
CA ILE A 94 14.29 0.81 -1.93
C ILE A 94 13.69 0.84 -0.52
N ALA A 95 12.44 0.43 -0.38
CA ALA A 95 11.83 0.19 0.94
C ALA A 95 12.03 -1.28 1.32
N LEU A 96 12.68 -1.54 2.46
CA LEU A 96 12.90 -2.88 3.01
C LEU A 96 11.83 -3.26 4.05
N CYS A 97 11.11 -2.27 4.58
CA CYS A 97 9.97 -2.46 5.49
C CYS A 97 8.83 -1.49 5.17
N GLU A 98 7.65 -1.73 5.76
CA GLU A 98 6.44 -0.96 5.46
C GLU A 98 6.55 0.52 5.87
N GLU A 99 7.37 0.83 6.88
CA GLU A 99 7.62 2.19 7.37
C GLU A 99 8.45 3.03 6.40
N GLU A 100 9.24 2.38 5.56
CA GLU A 100 10.07 3.05 4.55
C GLU A 100 9.31 3.28 3.24
N ARG A 101 8.03 2.88 3.20
CA ARG A 101 7.16 3.07 2.04
C ARG A 101 7.00 4.57 1.77
N GLY A 102 7.51 5.00 0.62
CA GLY A 102 7.34 6.37 0.15
C GLY A 102 5.89 6.68 -0.24
N LEU A 103 5.53 7.96 -0.20
CA LEU A 103 4.33 8.50 -0.81
C LEU A 103 4.66 9.15 -2.16
N LEU A 104 3.69 9.14 -3.07
CA LEU A 104 3.83 9.84 -4.34
C LEU A 104 3.94 11.35 -4.08
N LYS A 105 4.97 11.99 -4.63
CA LYS A 105 5.16 13.45 -4.50
C LYS A 105 4.01 14.19 -5.19
N HIS A 106 3.55 15.28 -4.57
CA HIS A 106 2.55 16.17 -5.17
C HIS A 106 2.97 16.79 -6.50
N SER A 107 4.28 16.88 -6.76
CA SER A 107 4.82 17.30 -8.06
C SER A 107 4.58 16.28 -9.18
N CYS A 108 4.42 14.99 -8.85
CA CYS A 108 4.16 13.94 -9.83
C CYS A 108 2.66 13.65 -9.96
N GLY A 109 1.91 13.78 -8.87
CA GLY A 109 0.47 13.51 -8.85
C GLY A 109 -0.25 14.45 -7.88
N LYS A 110 -1.24 15.17 -8.40
CA LYS A 110 -2.10 16.01 -7.56
C LYS A 110 -3.04 15.14 -6.72
N THR A 111 -3.58 15.72 -5.66
CA THR A 111 -4.60 15.04 -4.83
C THR A 111 -5.78 14.61 -5.69
N TYR A 112 -6.12 13.32 -5.61
CA TYR A 112 -7.24 12.76 -6.36
C TYR A 112 -8.56 13.27 -5.79
N LYS A 113 -9.41 13.81 -6.66
CA LYS A 113 -10.75 14.26 -6.32
C LYS A 113 -11.75 13.20 -6.77
N ILE A 114 -12.57 12.72 -5.84
CA ILE A 114 -13.61 11.74 -6.14
C ILE A 114 -14.83 12.52 -6.66
N PRO A 115 -15.28 12.32 -7.91
CA PRO A 115 -16.50 12.96 -8.40
C PRO A 115 -17.70 12.41 -7.63
N VAL A 116 -18.52 13.31 -7.10
CA VAL A 116 -19.73 12.97 -6.35
C VAL A 116 -20.95 13.57 -7.03
N ILE A 117 -22.04 12.83 -7.05
CA ILE A 117 -23.37 13.35 -7.38
C ILE A 117 -24.00 13.96 -6.12
N PRO A 118 -25.02 14.83 -6.21
CA PRO A 118 -25.76 15.29 -5.04
C PRO A 118 -26.31 14.10 -4.25
N HIS A 119 -25.86 13.94 -3.00
CA HIS A 119 -26.29 12.87 -2.11
C HIS A 119 -26.12 13.27 -0.64
N GLU A 120 -26.82 12.56 0.23
CA GLU A 120 -26.60 12.66 1.67
C GLU A 120 -25.40 11.77 2.07
N PRO A 121 -24.44 12.29 2.86
CA PRO A 121 -23.35 11.48 3.39
C PRO A 121 -23.86 10.27 4.16
N TRP A 122 -23.32 9.08 3.90
CA TRP A 122 -23.77 7.88 4.60
C TRP A 122 -23.04 7.69 5.92
N GLN A 123 -23.81 7.42 6.97
CA GLN A 123 -23.29 7.02 8.29
C GLN A 123 -23.80 5.62 8.61
N LYS A 124 -22.95 4.62 8.38
CA LYS A 124 -23.26 3.23 8.69
C LYS A 124 -22.73 2.88 10.08
N LYS A 125 -23.57 2.22 10.89
CA LYS A 125 -23.18 1.74 12.22
C LYS A 125 -21.98 0.77 12.10
N PRO A 126 -20.94 0.92 12.94
CA PRO A 126 -19.81 0.00 12.93
C PRO A 126 -20.23 -1.41 13.34
N ILE A 127 -19.60 -2.41 12.73
CA ILE A 127 -19.80 -3.82 13.07
C ILE A 127 -18.95 -4.11 14.31
N PRO A 128 -19.51 -4.72 15.37
CA PRO A 128 -18.74 -5.06 16.56
C PRO A 128 -17.56 -5.98 16.24
N ILE A 129 -16.37 -5.59 16.67
CA ILE A 129 -15.15 -6.40 16.57
C ILE A 129 -15.15 -7.44 17.70
N LEU A 130 -14.89 -8.70 17.36
CA LEU A 130 -14.83 -9.77 18.36
C LEU A 130 -13.71 -9.52 19.37
N LYS A 131 -13.95 -9.82 20.65
CA LYS A 131 -12.97 -9.60 21.72
C LYS A 131 -11.64 -10.33 21.49
N SER A 132 -11.69 -11.52 20.89
CA SER A 132 -10.50 -12.33 20.59
C SER A 132 -9.55 -11.67 19.57
N ILE A 133 -10.09 -10.92 18.61
CA ILE A 133 -9.29 -10.27 17.55
C ILE A 133 -8.95 -8.81 17.88
N LEU A 134 -9.57 -8.23 18.91
CA LEU A 134 -9.41 -6.82 19.26
C LEU A 134 -7.95 -6.40 19.47
N PRO A 135 -7.07 -7.19 20.12
CA PRO A 135 -5.66 -6.83 20.26
C PRO A 135 -4.94 -6.73 18.90
N GLN A 136 -5.13 -7.72 18.04
CA GLN A 136 -4.51 -7.77 16.70
C GLN A 136 -5.03 -6.64 15.81
N PHE A 137 -6.34 -6.40 15.85
CA PHE A 137 -6.96 -5.30 15.12
C PHE A 137 -6.41 -3.94 15.56
N THR A 138 -6.30 -3.72 16.87
CA THR A 138 -5.78 -2.47 17.42
C THR A 138 -4.34 -2.22 16.99
N GLU A 139 -3.50 -3.25 17.01
CA GLU A 139 -2.11 -3.14 16.58
C GLU A 139 -1.98 -2.79 15.10
N LEU A 140 -2.77 -3.46 14.24
CA LEU A 140 -2.83 -3.15 12.81
C LEU A 140 -3.24 -1.68 12.55
N ILE A 141 -4.22 -1.17 13.29
CA ILE A 141 -4.64 0.23 13.14
C ILE A 141 -3.53 1.19 13.58
N ARG A 142 -2.84 0.90 14.69
CA ARG A 142 -1.69 1.71 15.15
C ARG A 142 -0.56 1.72 14.14
N GLU A 143 -0.24 0.57 13.56
CA GLU A 143 0.77 0.44 12.51
C GLU A 143 0.43 1.28 11.27
N ARG A 144 -0.84 1.26 10.84
CA ARG A 144 -1.31 2.08 9.71
C ARG A 144 -1.26 3.57 10.00
N ILE A 145 -1.51 3.98 11.24
CA ILE A 145 -1.35 5.38 11.67
C ILE A 145 0.14 5.76 11.69
N ARG A 146 0.99 4.89 12.25
CA ARG A 146 2.45 5.12 12.33
C ARG A 146 3.10 5.22 10.95
N THR A 147 2.67 4.42 10.00
CA THR A 147 3.13 4.45 8.58
C THR A 147 2.52 5.59 7.77
N GLY A 148 1.66 6.43 8.37
CA GLY A 148 0.98 7.54 7.72
C GLY A 148 -0.06 7.11 6.67
N LEU A 149 -0.45 5.83 6.63
CA LEU A 149 -1.52 5.37 5.74
C LEU A 149 -2.88 5.86 6.22
N TYR A 150 -3.10 5.86 7.54
CA TYR A 150 -4.31 6.33 8.19
C TYR A 150 -4.04 7.62 8.96
N GLU A 151 -5.00 8.53 8.90
CA GLU A 151 -5.01 9.77 9.67
C GLU A 151 -6.29 9.88 10.49
N GLN A 152 -6.20 10.58 11.63
CA GLN A 152 -7.40 10.91 12.39
C GLN A 152 -8.20 11.97 11.66
N SER A 153 -9.50 11.74 11.50
CA SER A 153 -10.39 12.67 10.81
C SER A 153 -11.75 12.73 11.49
N THR A 154 -12.46 13.83 11.25
CA THR A 154 -13.89 13.98 11.56
C THR A 154 -14.63 14.08 10.25
N SER A 155 -15.49 13.10 9.95
CA SER A 155 -16.12 12.98 8.64
C SER A 155 -17.61 12.72 8.76
N SER A 156 -18.38 13.29 7.84
CA SER A 156 -19.81 12.98 7.68
C SER A 156 -20.03 11.58 7.09
N TYR A 157 -18.99 10.95 6.53
CA TYR A 157 -19.03 9.60 5.99
C TYR A 157 -18.50 8.58 7.01
N THR A 158 -19.21 7.47 7.20
CA THR A 158 -18.73 6.36 8.03
C THR A 158 -19.13 5.03 7.42
N SER A 159 -18.15 4.14 7.25
CA SER A 159 -18.32 2.78 6.73
C SER A 159 -17.83 1.77 7.77
N PRO A 160 -18.51 0.61 7.92
CA PRO A 160 -18.05 -0.42 8.84
C PRO A 160 -16.78 -1.11 8.32
N ILE A 161 -15.92 -1.53 9.24
CA ILE A 161 -14.75 -2.34 8.92
C ILE A 161 -15.12 -3.82 9.12
N LEU A 162 -14.77 -4.64 8.14
CA LEU A 162 -14.92 -6.09 8.19
C LEU A 162 -13.54 -6.71 8.37
N TRP A 163 -13.39 -7.52 9.42
CA TRP A 163 -12.20 -8.31 9.61
C TRP A 163 -12.28 -9.58 8.77
N VAL A 164 -11.20 -9.87 8.04
CA VAL A 164 -11.04 -11.09 7.25
C VAL A 164 -9.76 -11.76 7.73
N SER A 165 -9.85 -13.04 8.11
CA SER A 165 -8.65 -13.82 8.41
C SER A 165 -7.78 -13.93 7.17
N LYS A 166 -6.49 -13.67 7.32
CA LYS A 166 -5.49 -13.95 6.27
C LYS A 166 -5.41 -15.45 6.00
#